data_AF-A0A950Z6H0-F1
#
_entry.id   AF-A0A950Z6H0-F1
#
_cell.length_a   1.000
_cell.length_b   1.000
_cell.length_c   1.000
_cell.angle_alpha   90.00
_cell.angle_beta   90.00
_cell.angle_gamma   90.00
#
_symmetry.space_group_name_H-M   'P 1'
#
loop_
_entity.id
_entity.type
_entity.pdbx_description
1 polymer ?
#
loop_
_entity_poly.entity_id
_entity_poly.type
_entity_poly.pdbx_seq_one_letter_code
_entity_poly.pdbx_strand_id
1 'polypeptide(L)'
;MKFSVASRFGLVAGISAAALCIGPLAAQDKSSSSSSSNNETVAKPLSKKQLAKKQKELERELAGPWKKWLNEDVVYIITDEEKTAFKRLKTDEERQQFVEQFWQRRDPTPDTEENEYKEEHYRRIAYANDHYASGIPGWKTDRGMIYIKYGPPDEIDSHPSGGSYERPMEEGGGETSTYPFEDWRYRYIDGIGTNVNIEFVDTTMSGEYHISLDPEEKDALLYVPGAGLTMSEQMGTADKTQ
;
A
#
# COMPACT_ATOMS: atom_id res chain seq x y z
N MET A 1 -4.24 43.20 21.98
CA MET A 1 -2.92 42.91 22.58
C MET A 1 -1.93 42.75 21.44
N LYS A 2 -0.86 43.57 21.44
CA LYS A 2 0.23 43.52 20.46
C LYS A 2 1.36 42.69 21.04
N PHE A 3 1.91 41.73 20.30
CA PHE A 3 3.27 41.26 20.53
C PHE A 3 4.00 41.15 19.18
N SER A 4 5.18 41.74 19.18
CA SER A 4 6.14 41.90 18.10
C SER A 4 7.35 41.04 18.45
N VAL A 5 7.88 40.30 17.49
CA VAL A 5 9.28 39.86 17.49
C VAL A 5 9.80 39.90 16.05
N ALA A 6 10.94 40.56 15.87
CA ALA A 6 11.69 40.68 14.63
C ALA A 6 13.11 40.14 14.85
N SER A 7 13.70 39.46 13.85
CA SER A 7 15.15 39.33 13.62
C SER A 7 15.36 38.62 12.27
N ARG A 8 15.73 39.27 11.16
CA ARG A 8 17.03 39.85 10.70
C ARG A 8 17.86 38.88 9.83
N PHE A 9 18.20 39.42 8.66
CA PHE A 9 18.99 38.93 7.53
C PHE A 9 20.47 38.65 7.85
N GLY A 10 21.09 37.79 7.03
CA GLY A 10 22.54 37.73 6.81
C GLY A 10 22.88 37.02 5.49
N LEU A 11 23.49 37.73 4.55
CA LEU A 11 23.95 37.32 3.21
C LEU A 11 25.42 37.69 3.06
N VAL A 12 26.27 36.79 2.52
CA VAL A 12 27.62 37.04 1.94
C VAL A 12 27.90 35.88 0.95
N ALA A 13 27.90 36.05 -0.39
CA ALA A 13 29.02 36.38 -1.32
C ALA A 13 30.26 35.46 -1.18
N GLY A 14 30.97 34.92 -2.20
CA GLY A 14 31.05 35.02 -3.66
C GLY A 14 32.47 34.58 -4.11
N ILE A 15 32.76 34.55 -5.44
CA ILE A 15 34.11 34.53 -6.13
C ILE A 15 34.68 33.10 -6.42
N SER A 16 35.22 32.67 -7.59
CA SER A 16 35.72 33.29 -8.84
C SER A 16 35.91 32.31 -10.04
N ALA A 17 35.90 32.89 -11.27
CA ALA A 17 36.81 32.76 -12.45
C ALA A 17 37.18 31.37 -13.04
N ALA A 18 36.96 31.01 -14.33
CA ALA A 18 37.32 31.58 -15.66
C ALA A 18 38.65 31.04 -16.25
N ALA A 19 38.62 30.48 -17.49
CA ALA A 19 39.57 30.74 -18.59
C ALA A 19 39.41 29.78 -19.81
N LEU A 20 39.23 30.36 -21.00
CA LEU A 20 39.46 29.78 -22.34
C LEU A 20 40.97 29.77 -22.69
N CYS A 21 41.42 28.84 -23.54
CA CYS A 21 42.52 28.97 -24.53
C CYS A 21 42.40 27.84 -25.59
N ILE A 22 42.02 28.08 -26.86
CA ILE A 22 42.80 28.45 -28.07
C ILE A 22 43.52 27.28 -28.79
N GLY A 23 42.97 26.89 -29.96
CA GLY A 23 43.64 26.57 -31.26
C GLY A 23 44.42 25.25 -31.45
N PRO A 24 44.65 24.75 -32.69
CA PRO A 24 44.55 25.45 -33.98
C PRO A 24 43.78 24.75 -35.13
N LEU A 25 43.61 25.55 -36.18
CA LEU A 25 43.12 25.30 -37.54
C LEU A 25 44.25 24.72 -38.42
N ALA A 26 43.99 23.69 -39.25
CA ALA A 26 44.37 23.62 -40.68
C ALA A 26 44.41 22.19 -41.28
N ALA A 27 43.74 22.09 -42.44
CA ALA A 27 44.07 21.36 -43.67
C ALA A 27 43.81 19.84 -43.80
N GLN A 28 43.06 19.57 -44.88
CA GLN A 28 42.54 18.31 -45.43
C GLN A 28 43.62 17.35 -45.91
N ASP A 29 43.34 16.04 -45.83
CA ASP A 29 43.43 15.18 -47.02
C ASP A 29 42.40 14.03 -46.99
N LYS A 30 42.04 13.58 -48.19
CA LYS A 30 40.84 12.83 -48.55
C LYS A 30 40.86 11.33 -48.19
N SER A 31 39.63 10.82 -48.11
CA SER A 31 39.17 9.46 -48.44
C SER A 31 39.21 8.40 -47.33
N SER A 32 38.03 8.04 -46.83
CA SER A 32 37.42 6.73 -47.09
C SER A 32 36.17 6.54 -46.24
N SER A 33 35.20 5.86 -46.82
CA SER A 33 33.91 5.52 -46.25
C SER A 33 34.02 4.76 -44.92
N SER A 34 33.29 5.21 -43.90
CA SER A 34 32.45 4.32 -43.09
C SER A 34 31.49 5.14 -42.22
N SER A 35 30.20 4.84 -42.38
CA SER A 35 29.13 5.28 -41.49
C SER A 35 29.39 4.75 -40.08
N SER A 36 29.70 5.64 -39.14
CA SER A 36 29.70 5.33 -37.71
C SER A 36 28.24 5.14 -37.26
N SER A 37 27.75 3.90 -37.26
CA SER A 37 26.54 3.56 -36.53
C SER A 37 26.87 3.44 -35.05
N ASN A 38 26.26 4.32 -34.26
CA ASN A 38 26.22 4.26 -32.80
C ASN A 38 25.82 2.85 -32.35
N ASN A 39 26.73 2.14 -31.70
CA ASN A 39 26.41 0.86 -31.07
C ASN A 39 26.01 1.13 -29.62
N GLU A 40 24.83 1.69 -29.43
CA GLU A 40 24.14 1.62 -28.14
C GLU A 40 23.75 0.16 -27.92
N THR A 41 24.49 -0.56 -27.07
CA THR A 41 24.13 -1.91 -26.69
C THR A 41 22.92 -1.86 -25.77
N VAL A 42 21.72 -1.74 -26.35
CA VAL A 42 20.45 -1.95 -25.65
C VAL A 42 20.36 -3.44 -25.32
N ALA A 43 20.76 -3.81 -24.11
CA ALA A 43 20.64 -5.18 -23.63
C ALA A 43 19.17 -5.64 -23.75
N LYS A 44 18.93 -6.75 -24.47
CA LYS A 44 17.59 -7.32 -24.61
C LYS A 44 17.02 -7.67 -23.22
N PRO A 45 15.75 -7.32 -22.92
CA PRO A 45 15.13 -7.68 -21.66
C PRO A 45 15.03 -9.21 -21.50
N LEU A 46 15.14 -9.69 -20.27
CA LEU A 46 15.09 -11.12 -19.93
C LEU A 46 13.73 -11.73 -20.35
N SER A 47 13.75 -12.97 -20.86
CA SER A 47 12.54 -13.74 -21.16
C SER A 47 11.76 -14.05 -19.87
N LYS A 48 10.41 -14.15 -19.95
CA LYS A 48 9.53 -14.55 -18.83
C LYS A 48 10.02 -15.81 -18.10
N LYS A 49 10.53 -16.79 -18.85
CA LYS A 49 11.09 -18.05 -18.29
C LYS A 49 12.38 -17.82 -17.50
N GLN A 50 13.22 -16.89 -17.94
CA GLN A 50 14.46 -16.52 -17.25
C GLN A 50 14.17 -15.71 -16.00
N LEU A 51 13.18 -14.80 -16.04
CA LEU A 51 12.69 -14.07 -14.87
C LEU A 51 12.14 -15.03 -13.80
N ALA A 52 11.29 -15.99 -14.19
CA ALA A 52 10.77 -17.00 -13.27
C ALA A 52 11.88 -17.88 -12.66
N LYS A 53 12.89 -18.28 -13.45
CA LYS A 53 14.04 -19.04 -12.94
C LYS A 53 14.86 -18.22 -11.94
N LYS A 54 15.17 -16.95 -12.25
CA LYS A 54 15.87 -16.03 -11.33
C LYS A 54 15.07 -15.80 -10.05
N GLN A 55 13.76 -15.59 -10.17
CA GLN A 55 12.87 -15.40 -9.03
C GLN A 55 12.88 -16.62 -8.11
N LYS A 56 12.79 -17.84 -8.67
CA LYS A 56 12.85 -19.10 -7.90
C LYS A 56 14.21 -19.33 -7.24
N GLU A 57 15.31 -18.97 -7.91
CA GLU A 57 16.66 -19.07 -7.36
C GLU A 57 16.87 -18.09 -6.21
N LEU A 58 16.45 -16.84 -6.39
CA LEU A 58 16.43 -15.82 -5.35
C LEU A 58 15.57 -16.23 -4.15
N GLU A 59 14.41 -16.83 -4.37
CA GLU A 59 13.56 -17.35 -3.30
C GLU A 59 14.19 -18.49 -2.51
N ARG A 60 15.07 -19.27 -3.15
CA ARG A 60 15.85 -20.33 -2.49
C ARG A 60 17.03 -19.74 -1.72
N GLU A 61 17.66 -18.69 -2.22
CA GLU A 61 18.74 -17.97 -1.53
C GLU A 61 18.23 -17.20 -0.31
N LEU A 62 17.01 -16.64 -0.39
CA LEU A 62 16.32 -15.98 0.73
C LEU A 62 15.78 -16.96 1.78
N ALA A 63 16.06 -18.26 1.67
CA ALA A 63 15.42 -19.28 2.50
C ALA A 63 15.59 -19.05 4.01
N GLY A 64 14.59 -19.48 4.77
CA GLY A 64 14.55 -19.36 6.22
C GLY A 64 13.99 -18.00 6.68
N PRO A 65 14.71 -17.26 7.55
CA PRO A 65 14.17 -16.07 8.23
C PRO A 65 13.93 -14.89 7.28
N TRP A 66 14.78 -14.69 6.26
CA TRP A 66 14.69 -13.54 5.36
C TRP A 66 13.48 -13.58 4.44
N LYS A 67 13.11 -14.78 3.97
CA LYS A 67 11.88 -14.98 3.19
C LYS A 67 10.65 -14.65 4.01
N LYS A 68 10.62 -15.08 5.27
CA LYS A 68 9.51 -14.78 6.18
C LYS A 68 9.43 -13.28 6.43
N TRP A 69 10.54 -12.67 6.84
CA TRP A 69 10.60 -11.24 7.12
C TRP A 69 10.11 -10.40 5.92
N LEU A 70 10.61 -10.69 4.71
CA LEU A 70 10.27 -9.92 3.52
C LEU A 70 8.83 -10.09 3.03
N ASN A 71 8.26 -11.29 3.19
CA ASN A 71 6.96 -11.63 2.60
C ASN A 71 5.80 -11.66 3.62
N GLU A 72 6.11 -11.64 4.92
CA GLU A 72 5.12 -11.68 6.00
C GLU A 72 5.32 -10.44 6.87
N ASP A 73 6.45 -10.33 7.57
CA ASP A 73 6.64 -9.30 8.60
C ASP A 73 6.52 -7.89 8.04
N VAL A 74 7.21 -7.55 6.94
CA VAL A 74 7.24 -6.17 6.43
C VAL A 74 6.45 -5.95 5.15
N VAL A 75 5.63 -6.93 4.74
CA VAL A 75 4.97 -6.96 3.42
C VAL A 75 4.15 -5.70 3.10
N TYR A 76 3.57 -5.06 4.11
CA TYR A 76 2.71 -3.88 3.97
C TYR A 76 3.41 -2.54 4.16
N ILE A 77 4.66 -2.54 4.64
CA ILE A 77 5.40 -1.33 5.01
C ILE A 77 6.73 -1.18 4.24
N ILE A 78 7.18 -2.24 3.57
CA ILE A 78 8.34 -2.22 2.69
C ILE A 78 7.95 -1.66 1.31
N THR A 79 8.70 -0.68 0.83
CA THR A 79 8.57 -0.12 -0.51
C THR A 79 9.15 -1.05 -1.57
N ASP A 80 8.77 -0.86 -2.84
CA ASP A 80 9.29 -1.66 -3.93
C ASP A 80 10.79 -1.45 -4.14
N GLU A 81 11.29 -0.23 -3.90
CA GLU A 81 12.71 0.11 -3.93
C GLU A 81 13.49 -0.62 -2.84
N GLU A 82 13.00 -0.58 -1.58
CA GLU A 82 13.61 -1.29 -0.45
C GLU A 82 13.60 -2.80 -0.68
N LYS A 83 12.48 -3.35 -1.18
CA LYS A 83 12.35 -4.77 -1.49
C LYS A 83 13.34 -5.19 -2.59
N THR A 84 13.52 -4.34 -3.60
CA THR A 84 14.49 -4.58 -4.67
C THR A 84 15.92 -4.49 -4.17
N ALA A 85 16.22 -3.52 -3.30
CA ALA A 85 17.52 -3.37 -2.65
C ALA A 85 17.85 -4.60 -1.79
N PHE A 86 16.93 -5.05 -0.93
CA PHE A 86 17.10 -6.22 -0.08
C PHE A 86 17.39 -7.50 -0.88
N LYS A 87 16.69 -7.68 -2.01
CA LYS A 87 16.89 -8.82 -2.91
C LYS A 87 18.26 -8.85 -3.62
N ARG A 88 18.99 -7.73 -3.65
CA ARG A 88 20.33 -7.65 -4.26
C ARG A 88 21.44 -8.01 -3.27
N LEU A 89 21.14 -8.05 -1.97
CA LEU A 89 22.09 -8.40 -0.91
C LEU A 89 22.43 -9.90 -0.98
N LYS A 90 23.72 -10.20 -0.84
CA LYS A 90 24.24 -11.55 -1.06
C LYS A 90 24.49 -12.29 0.25
N THR A 91 24.98 -11.57 1.26
CA THR A 91 25.33 -12.17 2.55
C THR A 91 24.24 -11.93 3.61
N ASP A 92 24.25 -12.75 4.65
CA ASP A 92 23.30 -12.61 5.76
C ASP A 92 23.64 -11.39 6.63
N GLU A 93 24.91 -11.03 6.74
CA GLU A 93 25.36 -9.82 7.46
C GLU A 93 24.83 -8.55 6.78
N GLU A 94 24.90 -8.47 5.45
CA GLU A 94 24.32 -7.36 4.68
C GLU A 94 22.81 -7.26 4.91
N ARG A 95 22.10 -8.40 4.93
CA ARG A 95 20.65 -8.46 5.19
C ARG A 95 20.32 -8.02 6.61
N GLN A 96 21.09 -8.47 7.59
CA GLN A 96 20.89 -8.09 8.98
C GLN A 96 21.07 -6.58 9.17
N GLN A 97 22.14 -6.00 8.61
CA GLN A 97 22.36 -4.55 8.62
C GLN A 97 21.22 -3.79 7.92
N PHE A 98 20.72 -4.31 6.81
CA PHE A 98 19.56 -3.72 6.13
C PHE A 98 18.31 -3.72 7.01
N VAL A 99 18.02 -4.83 7.69
CA VAL A 99 16.85 -4.95 8.58
C VAL A 99 16.98 -3.99 9.77
N GLU A 100 18.15 -3.91 10.37
CA GLU A 100 18.42 -2.96 11.47
C GLU A 100 18.18 -1.51 11.01
N GLN A 101 18.80 -1.11 9.90
CA GLN A 101 18.58 0.21 9.32
C GLN A 101 17.11 0.41 8.93
N PHE A 102 16.42 -0.58 8.38
CA PHE A 102 15.01 -0.50 7.98
C PHE A 102 14.11 -0.03 9.13
N TRP A 103 14.35 -0.56 10.34
CA TRP A 103 13.61 -0.18 11.54
C TRP A 103 14.10 1.13 12.13
N GLN A 104 15.42 1.37 12.20
CA GLN A 104 15.99 2.62 12.77
C GLN A 104 15.46 3.89 12.10
N ARG A 105 15.29 3.92 10.78
CA ARG A 105 14.74 5.10 10.07
C ARG A 105 13.21 5.24 10.19
N ARG A 106 12.53 4.25 10.75
CA ARG A 106 11.10 4.32 11.11
C ARG A 106 10.89 4.53 12.60
N ASP A 107 11.99 4.67 13.36
CA ASP A 107 11.95 4.93 14.79
C ASP A 107 11.50 6.37 15.08
N PRO A 108 10.35 6.57 15.75
CA PRO A 108 9.92 7.91 16.17
C PRO A 108 10.79 8.48 17.29
N THR A 109 11.48 7.62 18.05
CA THR A 109 12.15 7.93 19.31
C THR A 109 13.55 7.31 19.32
N PRO A 110 14.46 7.74 18.43
CA PRO A 110 15.78 7.12 18.29
C PRO A 110 16.70 7.24 19.53
N ASP A 111 16.30 8.04 20.53
CA ASP A 111 16.99 8.20 21.81
C ASP A 111 16.64 7.10 22.84
N THR A 112 15.63 6.25 22.55
CA THR A 112 15.28 5.08 23.39
C THR A 112 15.94 3.81 22.88
N GLU A 113 16.08 2.82 23.76
CA GLU A 113 16.62 1.50 23.38
C GLU A 113 15.62 0.68 22.55
N GLU A 114 14.33 0.92 22.76
CA GLU A 114 13.22 0.24 22.08
C GLU A 114 12.73 1.09 20.90
N ASN A 115 12.28 0.40 19.84
CA ASN A 115 11.70 1.01 18.65
C ASN A 115 10.19 0.77 18.67
N GLU A 116 9.45 1.79 19.09
CA GLU A 116 8.02 1.70 19.35
C GLU A 116 7.23 1.41 18.07
N TYR A 117 7.70 1.91 16.91
CA TYR A 117 7.08 1.62 15.62
C TYR A 117 7.16 0.13 15.28
N LYS A 118 8.33 -0.48 15.48
CA LYS A 118 8.55 -1.91 15.24
C LYS A 118 7.68 -2.75 16.17
N GLU A 119 7.64 -2.42 17.45
CA GLU A 119 6.82 -3.13 18.43
C GLU A 119 5.33 -3.06 18.11
N GLU A 120 4.84 -1.85 17.83
CA GLU A 120 3.47 -1.61 17.43
C GLU A 120 3.12 -2.37 16.15
N HIS A 121 4.01 -2.39 15.17
CA HIS A 121 3.82 -3.13 13.92
C HIS A 121 3.66 -4.65 14.16
N TYR A 122 4.54 -5.25 14.97
CA TYR A 122 4.43 -6.67 15.32
C TYR A 122 3.20 -6.95 16.19
N ARG A 123 2.82 -6.03 17.09
CA ARG A 123 1.57 -6.10 17.86
C ARG A 123 0.35 -6.14 16.94
N ARG A 124 0.32 -5.32 15.88
CA ARG A 124 -0.77 -5.32 14.89
C ARG A 124 -0.84 -6.60 14.09
N ILE A 125 0.31 -7.18 13.69
CA ILE A 125 0.33 -8.50 13.03
C ILE A 125 -0.26 -9.57 13.94
N ALA A 126 0.15 -9.60 15.22
CA ALA A 126 -0.38 -10.55 16.19
C ALA A 126 -1.89 -10.39 16.39
N TYR A 127 -2.35 -9.15 16.58
CA TYR A 127 -3.77 -8.83 16.70
C TYR A 127 -4.56 -9.27 15.48
N ALA A 128 -4.07 -8.95 14.27
CA ALA A 128 -4.74 -9.32 13.02
C ALA A 128 -4.88 -10.84 12.88
N ASN A 129 -3.84 -11.60 13.24
CA ASN A 129 -3.90 -13.07 13.20
C ASN A 129 -4.87 -13.67 14.21
N ASP A 130 -5.06 -13.02 15.36
CA ASP A 130 -5.97 -13.48 16.40
C ASP A 130 -7.44 -13.15 16.08
N HIS A 131 -7.70 -11.98 15.48
CA HIS A 131 -9.06 -11.45 15.29
C HIS A 131 -9.62 -11.67 13.88
N TYR A 132 -8.76 -11.75 12.86
CA TYR A 132 -9.19 -11.72 11.45
C TYR A 132 -8.78 -12.95 10.65
N ALA A 133 -8.41 -14.05 11.29
CA ALA A 133 -8.11 -15.29 10.59
C ALA A 133 -9.40 -15.99 10.12
N SER A 134 -9.43 -16.41 8.85
CA SER A 134 -10.60 -17.00 8.20
C SER A 134 -10.19 -18.06 7.17
N GLY A 135 -9.66 -19.19 7.64
CA GLY A 135 -9.05 -20.22 6.76
C GLY A 135 -7.68 -19.81 6.17
N ILE A 136 -7.40 -18.51 6.09
CA ILE A 136 -6.07 -17.93 5.87
C ILE A 136 -5.60 -17.17 7.13
N PRO A 137 -4.28 -16.99 7.34
CA PRO A 137 -3.76 -16.17 8.43
C PRO A 137 -4.34 -14.75 8.38
N GLY A 138 -4.73 -14.20 9.53
CA GLY A 138 -5.41 -12.92 9.58
C GLY A 138 -4.58 -11.74 9.06
N TRP A 139 -3.25 -11.78 9.13
CA TRP A 139 -2.42 -10.77 8.47
C TRP A 139 -2.63 -10.70 6.95
N LYS A 140 -3.11 -11.78 6.31
CA LYS A 140 -3.38 -11.85 4.86
C LYS A 140 -4.79 -11.42 4.48
N THR A 141 -5.72 -11.32 5.43
CA THR A 141 -7.08 -10.87 5.12
C THR A 141 -7.10 -9.36 4.90
N ASP A 142 -8.12 -8.87 4.22
CA ASP A 142 -8.22 -7.43 3.96
C ASP A 142 -8.37 -6.62 5.25
N ARG A 143 -9.16 -7.10 6.22
CA ARG A 143 -9.26 -6.50 7.56
C ARG A 143 -7.91 -6.45 8.25
N GLY A 144 -7.14 -7.54 8.21
CA GLY A 144 -5.80 -7.58 8.81
C GLY A 144 -4.81 -6.67 8.10
N MET A 145 -4.84 -6.60 6.77
CA MET A 145 -4.02 -5.66 5.99
C MET A 145 -4.28 -4.22 6.40
N ILE A 146 -5.55 -3.81 6.46
CA ILE A 146 -5.95 -2.44 6.85
C ILE A 146 -5.52 -2.16 8.28
N TYR A 147 -5.76 -3.09 9.22
CA TYR A 147 -5.38 -2.93 10.62
C TYR A 147 -3.85 -2.82 10.80
N ILE A 148 -3.05 -3.58 10.05
CA ILE A 148 -1.58 -3.48 10.11
C ILE A 148 -1.10 -2.12 9.60
N LYS A 149 -1.62 -1.69 8.45
CA LYS A 149 -1.21 -0.43 7.81
C LYS A 149 -1.59 0.81 8.61
N TYR A 150 -2.85 0.89 9.04
CA TYR A 150 -3.41 2.13 9.58
C TYR A 150 -3.67 2.06 11.09
N GLY A 151 -3.59 0.87 11.68
CA GLY A 151 -3.87 0.66 13.10
C GLY A 151 -5.36 0.39 13.35
N PRO A 152 -5.81 0.48 14.62
CA PRO A 152 -7.22 0.31 14.93
C PRO A 152 -8.06 1.45 14.34
N PRO A 153 -9.25 1.16 13.79
CA PRO A 153 -10.21 2.19 13.40
C PRO A 153 -10.74 2.95 14.61
N ASP A 154 -11.23 4.18 14.38
CA ASP A 154 -11.86 5.00 15.43
C ASP A 154 -13.25 4.48 15.81
N GLU A 155 -13.96 3.88 14.84
CA GLU A 155 -15.28 3.28 15.05
C GLU A 155 -15.45 2.06 14.12
N ILE A 156 -16.13 1.04 14.64
CA ILE A 156 -16.51 -0.17 13.90
C ILE A 156 -18.02 -0.31 14.05
N ASP A 157 -18.73 -0.29 12.93
CA ASP A 157 -20.11 -0.77 12.86
C ASP A 157 -20.09 -2.21 12.32
N SER A 158 -20.64 -3.17 13.06
CA SER A 158 -20.46 -4.60 12.78
C SER A 158 -21.79 -5.33 12.73
N HIS A 159 -22.01 -6.02 11.61
CA HIS A 159 -23.22 -6.77 11.31
C HIS A 159 -22.87 -8.24 11.02
N PRO A 160 -22.39 -9.02 12.01
CA PRO A 160 -21.76 -10.32 11.77
C PRO A 160 -22.71 -11.43 11.30
N SER A 161 -24.02 -11.22 11.41
CA SER A 161 -25.03 -12.18 10.95
C SER A 161 -25.67 -11.78 9.61
N GLY A 162 -25.40 -10.58 9.11
CA GLY A 162 -26.22 -9.95 8.08
C GLY A 162 -27.71 -9.95 8.46
N GLY A 163 -28.57 -10.22 7.49
CA GLY A 163 -30.02 -10.35 7.68
C GLY A 163 -30.78 -9.07 7.40
N SER A 164 -31.97 -8.90 7.99
CA SER A 164 -32.81 -7.72 7.78
C SER A 164 -32.03 -6.45 8.13
N TYR A 165 -31.98 -5.51 7.19
CA TYR A 165 -31.25 -4.26 7.26
C TYR A 165 -32.12 -3.14 6.69
N GLU A 166 -32.33 -2.09 7.47
CA GLU A 166 -33.00 -0.88 7.02
C GLU A 166 -31.95 0.06 6.43
N ARG A 167 -32.01 0.29 5.12
CA ARG A 167 -31.03 1.15 4.46
C ARG A 167 -31.18 2.59 4.94
N PRO A 168 -30.09 3.34 5.15
CA PRO A 168 -30.17 4.77 5.28
C PRO A 168 -30.74 5.38 3.98
N MET A 169 -31.31 6.57 4.08
CA MET A 169 -31.88 7.28 2.92
C MET A 169 -30.84 7.54 1.82
N GLU A 170 -29.57 7.67 2.21
CA GLU A 170 -28.42 7.84 1.32
C GLU A 170 -28.16 6.60 0.44
N GLU A 171 -28.53 5.41 0.93
CA GLU A 171 -28.51 4.12 0.21
C GLU A 171 -29.90 3.79 -0.42
N GLY A 172 -30.79 4.79 -0.54
CA GLY A 172 -32.12 4.61 -1.16
C GLY A 172 -33.25 4.21 -0.22
N GLY A 173 -32.95 3.98 1.07
CA GLY A 173 -33.96 3.66 2.10
C GLY A 173 -34.65 2.30 1.92
N GLY A 174 -35.54 1.97 2.85
CA GLY A 174 -36.32 0.73 2.84
C GLY A 174 -35.55 -0.47 3.39
N GLU A 175 -36.27 -1.58 3.57
CA GLU A 175 -35.74 -2.81 4.16
C GLU A 175 -35.18 -3.75 3.09
N THR A 176 -34.00 -4.34 3.35
CA THR A 176 -33.41 -5.42 2.58
C THR A 176 -32.85 -6.52 3.48
N SER A 177 -32.25 -7.54 2.88
CA SER A 177 -31.40 -8.49 3.58
C SER A 177 -29.96 -8.31 3.15
N THR A 178 -29.02 -8.25 4.09
CA THR A 178 -27.60 -8.16 3.79
C THR A 178 -26.84 -9.44 4.09
N TYR A 179 -25.68 -9.59 3.45
CA TYR A 179 -24.59 -10.43 3.93
C TYR A 179 -23.98 -9.82 5.21
N PRO A 180 -23.18 -10.57 5.98
CA PRO A 180 -22.38 -10.01 7.04
C PRO A 180 -21.44 -8.93 6.52
N PHE A 181 -21.37 -7.80 7.22
CA PHE A 181 -20.48 -6.69 6.85
C PHE A 181 -19.98 -5.93 8.09
N GLU A 182 -18.88 -5.20 7.90
CA GLU A 182 -18.32 -4.28 8.89
C GLU A 182 -17.93 -2.96 8.20
N ASP A 183 -18.30 -1.84 8.80
CA ASP A 183 -17.86 -0.51 8.40
C ASP A 183 -16.83 0.01 9.39
N TRP A 184 -15.61 0.25 8.92
CA TRP A 184 -14.52 0.80 9.72
C TRP A 184 -14.33 2.26 9.38
N ARG A 185 -14.48 3.13 10.37
CA ARG A 185 -14.30 4.57 10.22
C ARG A 185 -12.98 5.02 10.81
N TYR A 186 -12.22 5.75 10.00
CA TYR A 186 -11.00 6.45 10.39
C TYR A 186 -11.23 7.96 10.25
N ARG A 187 -11.04 8.70 11.34
CA ARG A 187 -11.14 10.17 11.33
C ARG A 187 -10.06 10.79 10.45
N TYR A 188 -8.88 10.20 10.42
CA TYR A 188 -7.78 10.63 9.57
C TYR A 188 -6.85 9.47 9.25
N ILE A 189 -6.52 9.32 7.96
CA ILE A 189 -5.46 8.43 7.49
C ILE A 189 -4.47 9.28 6.69
N ASP A 190 -3.19 9.19 7.06
CA ASP A 190 -2.11 9.88 6.33
C ASP A 190 -2.06 9.43 4.87
N GLY A 191 -1.90 10.39 3.97
CA GLY A 191 -1.92 10.16 2.52
C GLY A 191 -3.30 9.89 1.89
N ILE A 192 -4.37 9.67 2.68
CA ILE A 192 -5.73 9.46 2.17
C ILE A 192 -6.65 10.65 2.46
N GLY A 193 -6.70 11.10 3.72
CA GLY A 193 -7.54 12.23 4.13
C GLY A 193 -8.34 11.98 5.40
N THR A 194 -9.40 12.77 5.58
CA THR A 194 -10.27 12.76 6.76
C THR A 194 -11.58 12.03 6.51
N ASN A 195 -12.15 11.41 7.56
CA ASN A 195 -13.43 10.68 7.52
C ASN A 195 -13.46 9.59 6.44
N VAL A 196 -12.46 8.71 6.49
CA VAL A 196 -12.36 7.55 5.59
C VAL A 196 -13.20 6.42 6.18
N ASN A 197 -14.20 5.96 5.42
CA ASN A 197 -14.95 4.74 5.72
C ASN A 197 -14.46 3.62 4.81
N ILE A 198 -14.23 2.44 5.38
CA ILE A 198 -13.83 1.23 4.66
C ILE A 198 -14.85 0.16 5.02
N GLU A 199 -15.63 -0.27 4.03
CA GLU A 199 -16.60 -1.35 4.18
C GLU A 199 -15.92 -2.70 3.88
N PHE A 200 -16.24 -3.70 4.69
CA PHE A 200 -15.86 -5.08 4.45
C PHE A 200 -17.09 -5.97 4.43
N VAL A 201 -17.18 -6.90 3.49
CA VAL A 201 -18.34 -7.77 3.30
C VAL A 201 -17.89 -9.23 3.25
N ASP A 202 -18.67 -10.15 3.81
CA ASP A 202 -18.51 -11.59 3.63
C ASP A 202 -19.72 -12.18 2.90
N THR A 203 -19.67 -12.14 1.56
CA THR A 203 -20.73 -12.70 0.70
C THR A 203 -20.79 -14.23 0.72
N THR A 204 -19.76 -14.88 1.29
CA THR A 204 -19.61 -16.34 1.31
C THR A 204 -20.04 -16.99 2.61
N MET A 205 -20.32 -16.21 3.65
CA MET A 205 -20.58 -16.67 5.02
C MET A 205 -19.43 -17.52 5.60
N SER A 206 -18.20 -17.29 5.13
CA SER A 206 -17.02 -18.05 5.55
C SER A 206 -16.27 -17.42 6.73
N GLY A 207 -16.61 -16.18 7.08
CA GLY A 207 -15.86 -15.32 8.00
C GLY A 207 -14.70 -14.57 7.32
N GLU A 208 -14.46 -14.78 6.03
CA GLU A 208 -13.49 -14.02 5.24
C GLU A 208 -14.16 -12.76 4.69
N TYR A 209 -13.91 -11.63 5.35
CA TYR A 209 -14.39 -10.33 4.91
C TYR A 209 -13.39 -9.71 3.94
N HIS A 210 -13.83 -9.34 2.75
CA HIS A 210 -13.05 -8.58 1.77
C HIS A 210 -13.49 -7.12 1.73
N ILE A 211 -12.59 -6.21 1.32
CA ILE A 211 -12.94 -4.80 1.14
C ILE A 211 -13.93 -4.67 -0.01
N SER A 212 -15.05 -3.99 0.26
CA SER A 212 -15.96 -3.58 -0.80
C SER A 212 -15.68 -2.14 -1.23
N LEU A 213 -15.75 -1.91 -2.54
CA LEU A 213 -15.76 -0.57 -3.15
C LEU A 213 -17.17 -0.15 -3.57
N ASP A 214 -18.13 -1.06 -3.48
CA ASP A 214 -19.51 -0.88 -3.90
C ASP A 214 -20.44 -1.14 -2.70
N PRO A 215 -21.05 -0.09 -2.12
CA PRO A 215 -21.93 -0.23 -0.96
C PRO A 215 -23.11 -1.18 -1.17
N GLU A 216 -23.48 -1.46 -2.42
CA GLU A 216 -24.58 -2.38 -2.75
C GLU A 216 -24.15 -3.87 -2.65
N GLU A 217 -22.85 -4.17 -2.55
CA GLU A 217 -22.35 -5.55 -2.52
C GLU A 217 -22.87 -6.34 -1.31
N LYS A 218 -23.11 -5.65 -0.18
CA LYS A 218 -23.72 -6.27 1.00
C LYS A 218 -25.19 -6.64 0.79
N ASP A 219 -25.91 -6.03 -0.16
CA ASP A 219 -27.35 -6.30 -0.39
C ASP A 219 -27.55 -7.67 -1.07
N ALA A 220 -27.96 -8.66 -0.26
CA ALA A 220 -28.18 -10.03 -0.72
C ALA A 220 -29.41 -10.16 -1.65
N LEU A 221 -30.26 -9.12 -1.72
CA LEU A 221 -31.44 -9.07 -2.58
C LEU A 221 -31.25 -8.10 -3.76
N LEU A 222 -30.04 -7.59 -3.98
CA LEU A 222 -29.75 -6.60 -5.04
C LEU A 222 -30.28 -7.05 -6.41
N TYR A 223 -30.06 -8.31 -6.77
CA TYR A 223 -30.48 -8.87 -8.07
C TYR A 223 -31.76 -9.71 -8.00
N VAL A 224 -32.49 -9.71 -6.87
CA VAL A 224 -33.71 -10.48 -6.70
C VAL A 224 -34.92 -9.64 -7.14
N PRO A 225 -35.63 -10.00 -8.22
CA PRO A 225 -36.75 -9.20 -8.72
C PRO A 225 -37.86 -9.06 -7.67
N GLY A 226 -38.25 -7.82 -7.38
CA GLY A 226 -39.36 -7.51 -6.47
C GLY A 226 -39.07 -7.71 -4.97
N ALA A 227 -37.83 -8.01 -4.58
CA ALA A 227 -37.42 -8.14 -3.17
C ALA A 227 -36.35 -7.08 -2.85
N GLY A 228 -36.23 -6.67 -1.58
CA GLY A 228 -35.24 -5.66 -1.16
C GLY A 228 -35.37 -4.38 -1.99
N LEU A 229 -36.58 -3.83 -2.12
CA LEU A 229 -36.81 -2.64 -2.93
C LEU A 229 -36.38 -1.39 -2.15
N THR A 230 -35.75 -0.44 -2.84
CA THR A 230 -35.52 0.91 -2.30
C THR A 230 -36.86 1.63 -2.10
N MET A 231 -36.87 2.70 -1.29
CA MET A 231 -38.10 3.44 -1.04
C MET A 231 -38.71 4.02 -2.33
N SER A 232 -37.85 4.48 -3.25
CA SER A 232 -38.26 4.97 -4.57
C SER A 232 -38.88 3.90 -5.46
N GLU A 233 -38.35 2.67 -5.42
CA GLU A 233 -38.87 1.52 -6.16
C GLU A 233 -40.22 1.08 -5.60
N GLN A 234 -40.37 1.04 -4.28
CA GLN A 234 -41.65 0.74 -3.62
C GLN A 234 -42.74 1.76 -4.00
N MET A 235 -42.36 3.03 -4.18
CA MET A 235 -43.25 4.10 -4.63
C MET A 235 -43.49 4.11 -6.15
N GLY A 236 -42.86 3.23 -6.93
CA GLY A 236 -42.96 3.21 -8.39
C GLY A 236 -42.34 4.43 -9.08
N THR A 237 -41.40 5.10 -8.41
CA THR A 237 -40.67 6.27 -8.92
C THR A 237 -39.31 5.91 -9.51
N ALA A 238 -38.84 4.69 -9.27
CA ALA A 238 -37.68 4.06 -9.87
C ALA A 238 -38.00 2.59 -10.17
N ASP A 239 -37.31 1.98 -11.12
CA ASP A 239 -37.45 0.57 -11.45
C ASP A 239 -36.15 -0.16 -11.09
N LYS A 240 -36.26 -1.28 -10.36
CA LYS A 240 -35.13 -2.15 -10.00
C LYS A 240 -34.54 -2.90 -11.21
N THR A 241 -35.21 -2.83 -12.36
CA THR A 241 -34.78 -3.44 -13.61
C THR A 241 -34.40 -2.38 -14.62
N GLN A 242 -33.11 -2.03 -14.67
CA GLN A 242 -32.32 -1.77 -15.89
C GLN A 242 -30.85 -2.12 -15.68
#